data_AF-A0A221MH12-F1
#
_entry.id   AF-A0A221MH12-F1
#
_cell.length_a   1.000
_cell.length_b   1.000
_cell.length_c   1.000
_cell.angle_alpha   90.00
_cell.angle_beta   90.00
_cell.angle_gamma   90.00
#
_symmetry.space_group_name_H-M   'P 1'
#
loop_
_entity.id
_entity.type
_entity.pdbx_description
1 polymer ?
#
loop_
_entity_poly.entity_id
_entity_poly.type
_entity_poly.pdbx_seq_one_letter_code
_entity_poly.pdbx_strand_id
1 'polypeptide(L)'
;MNLFQVRKGQFVYYNNELHKVYSVKAMFKKSVHLYRLKDMQQVLSKASDIQLYKPRHLDSFIFYGKRYTIDQSKLPEAGDYILIVKPAPDFLDHYSLNEIEKVDNVEDGNVVTTRDNGVKHSEYVLLVPGKLEGSHEIAYFDINLVSSMQQADDEALAYLSDDDVEMKPAVGDIYLDIQSSTKTMIVAMTEDEVMFGHGVKVHITELKDEDKFTLIYRSEEDL
;
A
#
# COMPACT_ATOMS: atom_id res chain seq x y z
N MET A 1 -23.20 -1.39 -1.53
CA MET A 1 -23.50 -0.44 -0.41
C MET A 1 -24.29 0.76 -0.91
N ASN A 2 -24.82 1.63 -0.03
CA ASN A 2 -25.27 2.97 -0.45
C ASN A 2 -24.09 3.97 -0.41
N LEU A 3 -24.05 4.96 -1.30
CA LEU A 3 -22.96 5.94 -1.42
C LEU A 3 -22.71 6.72 -0.12
N PHE A 4 -23.77 7.04 0.63
CA PHE A 4 -23.67 7.74 1.91
C PHE A 4 -22.95 6.93 3.00
N GLN A 5 -22.78 5.63 2.82
CA GLN A 5 -22.11 4.74 3.76
C GLN A 5 -20.62 4.57 3.43
N VAL A 6 -20.18 5.02 2.26
CA VAL A 6 -18.79 4.88 1.80
C VAL A 6 -17.96 6.03 2.37
N ARG A 7 -16.86 5.69 3.04
CA ARG A 7 -15.92 6.66 3.62
C ARG A 7 -14.48 6.29 3.27
N LYS A 8 -13.61 7.30 3.19
CA LYS A 8 -12.15 7.11 3.09
C LYS A 8 -11.68 6.16 4.19
N GLY A 9 -10.79 5.26 3.83
CA GLY A 9 -10.20 4.27 4.73
C GLY A 9 -10.89 2.92 4.75
N GLN A 10 -12.14 2.80 4.29
CA GLN A 10 -12.83 1.51 4.33
C GLN A 10 -12.16 0.46 3.44
N PHE A 11 -12.00 -0.75 3.95
CA PHE A 11 -11.70 -1.91 3.13
C PHE A 11 -12.99 -2.38 2.45
N VAL A 12 -12.89 -2.70 1.17
CA VAL A 12 -14.03 -3.15 0.37
C VAL A 12 -13.59 -4.22 -0.62
N TYR A 13 -14.51 -5.12 -0.94
CA TYR A 13 -14.37 -5.99 -2.10
C TYR A 13 -14.93 -5.31 -3.34
N TYR A 14 -14.18 -5.40 -4.43
CA TYR A 14 -14.57 -5.01 -5.78
C TYR A 14 -13.95 -6.01 -6.75
N ASN A 15 -14.74 -6.55 -7.69
CA ASN A 15 -14.30 -7.58 -8.64
C ASN A 15 -13.54 -8.74 -7.98
N ASN A 16 -14.10 -9.27 -6.88
CA ASN A 16 -13.53 -10.36 -6.08
C ASN A 16 -12.24 -10.04 -5.31
N GLU A 17 -11.68 -8.83 -5.40
CA GLU A 17 -10.40 -8.47 -4.78
C GLU A 17 -10.55 -7.43 -3.66
N LEU A 18 -9.64 -7.50 -2.68
CA LEU A 18 -9.60 -6.57 -1.55
C LEU A 18 -8.98 -5.21 -1.95
N HIS A 19 -9.71 -4.15 -1.67
CA HIS A 19 -9.33 -2.77 -1.95
C HIS A 19 -9.50 -1.88 -0.71
N LYS A 20 -8.86 -0.71 -0.71
CA LYS A 20 -9.16 0.38 0.23
C LYS A 20 -9.68 1.61 -0.51
N VAL A 21 -10.71 2.23 0.06
CA VAL A 21 -11.25 3.50 -0.41
C VAL A 21 -10.28 4.63 -0.03
N TYR A 22 -9.69 5.32 -1.01
CA TYR A 22 -8.82 6.47 -0.73
C TYR A 22 -9.52 7.82 -0.95
N SER A 23 -10.58 7.86 -1.76
CA SER A 23 -11.36 9.08 -1.99
C SER A 23 -12.80 8.78 -2.39
N VAL A 24 -13.70 9.71 -2.08
CA VAL A 24 -15.10 9.68 -2.53
C VAL A 24 -15.45 11.03 -3.15
N LYS A 25 -15.71 11.05 -4.46
CA LYS A 25 -16.08 12.24 -5.24
C LYS A 25 -17.55 12.15 -5.67
N ALA A 26 -18.44 12.65 -4.83
CA ALA A 26 -19.89 12.48 -4.98
C ALA A 26 -20.47 12.98 -6.32
N MET A 27 -19.81 13.94 -6.97
CA MET A 27 -20.27 14.55 -8.24
C MET A 27 -20.00 13.68 -9.49
N PHE A 28 -19.26 12.58 -9.36
CA PHE A 28 -18.82 11.74 -10.49
C PHE A 28 -19.69 10.48 -10.63
N LYS A 29 -19.84 9.98 -11.87
CA LYS A 29 -20.54 8.71 -12.12
C LYS A 29 -19.86 7.52 -11.44
N LYS A 30 -18.52 7.51 -11.40
CA LYS A 30 -17.69 6.58 -10.61
C LYS A 30 -17.16 7.36 -9.40
N SER A 31 -18.01 7.47 -8.39
CA SER A 31 -17.78 8.36 -7.24
C SER A 31 -16.86 7.77 -6.18
N VAL A 32 -16.47 6.50 -6.27
CA VAL A 32 -15.63 5.85 -5.27
C VAL A 32 -14.28 5.52 -5.90
N HIS A 33 -13.22 6.03 -5.30
CA HIS A 33 -11.85 5.78 -5.71
C HIS A 33 -11.21 4.77 -4.77
N LEU A 34 -10.70 3.70 -5.35
CA LEU A 34 -10.14 2.55 -4.66
C LEU A 34 -8.68 2.37 -5.07
N TYR A 35 -7.88 1.77 -4.20
CA TYR A 35 -6.67 1.08 -4.64
C TYR A 35 -6.73 -0.37 -4.15
N ARG A 36 -6.26 -1.30 -4.98
CA ARG A 36 -6.16 -2.71 -4.65
C ARG A 36 -5.01 -2.92 -3.67
N LEU A 37 -5.21 -3.69 -2.59
CA LEU A 37 -4.18 -3.79 -1.56
C LEU A 37 -2.94 -4.56 -2.01
N LYS A 38 -3.08 -5.55 -2.89
CA LYS A 38 -1.96 -6.40 -3.27
C LYS A 38 -0.88 -5.66 -4.07
N ASP A 39 -1.23 -4.63 -4.84
CA ASP A 39 -0.29 -3.97 -5.76
C ASP A 39 -0.51 -2.46 -5.92
N MET A 40 -1.39 -1.87 -5.12
CA MET A 40 -1.75 -0.45 -5.14
C MET A 40 -2.41 0.02 -6.45
N GLN A 41 -2.89 -0.89 -7.31
CA GLN A 41 -3.56 -0.49 -8.55
C GLN A 41 -4.80 0.35 -8.24
N GLN A 42 -4.86 1.56 -8.81
CA GLN A 42 -5.99 2.46 -8.63
C GLN A 42 -7.17 2.04 -9.50
N VAL A 43 -8.37 2.11 -8.93
CA VAL A 43 -9.61 1.70 -9.60
C VAL A 43 -10.73 2.67 -9.26
N LEU A 44 -11.50 3.06 -10.28
CA LEU A 44 -12.70 3.86 -10.13
C LEU A 44 -13.94 2.98 -10.14
N SER A 45 -14.78 3.11 -9.11
CA SER A 45 -15.97 2.30 -8.90
C SER A 45 -17.17 3.15 -8.43
N LYS A 46 -18.29 2.48 -8.19
CA LYS A 46 -19.52 3.05 -7.62
C LYS A 46 -19.85 2.32 -6.32
N ALA A 47 -20.58 3.00 -5.44
CA ALA A 47 -20.96 2.42 -4.14
C ALA A 47 -21.83 1.14 -4.25
N SER A 48 -22.58 0.99 -5.35
CA SER A 48 -23.40 -0.21 -5.62
C SER A 48 -22.54 -1.44 -5.86
N ASP A 49 -21.33 -1.26 -6.40
CA ASP A 49 -20.51 -2.34 -6.95
C ASP A 49 -19.49 -2.86 -5.93
N ILE A 50 -19.49 -2.28 -4.72
CA ILE A 50 -18.54 -2.58 -3.65
C ILE A 50 -19.25 -3.13 -2.41
N GLN A 51 -18.53 -4.00 -1.69
CA GLN A 51 -18.98 -4.63 -0.45
C GLN A 51 -18.00 -4.31 0.68
N LEU A 52 -18.51 -3.76 1.80
CA LEU A 52 -17.70 -3.42 2.97
C LEU A 52 -17.04 -4.68 3.55
N TYR A 53 -15.75 -4.56 3.85
CA TYR A 53 -15.03 -5.47 4.73
C TYR A 53 -14.50 -4.72 5.95
N LYS A 54 -14.60 -5.33 7.13
CA LYS A 54 -14.02 -4.79 8.36
C LYS A 54 -12.87 -5.70 8.77
N PRO A 55 -11.61 -5.21 8.75
CA PRO A 55 -10.46 -6.02 9.16
C PRO A 55 -10.58 -6.44 10.63
N ARG A 56 -10.14 -7.66 10.93
CA ARG A 56 -10.20 -8.31 12.25
C ARG A 56 -8.88 -9.02 12.53
N HIS A 57 -8.70 -9.40 13.80
CA HIS A 57 -7.57 -10.22 14.20
C HIS A 57 -7.49 -11.52 13.39
N LEU A 58 -6.28 -11.93 13.04
CA LEU A 58 -5.96 -13.09 12.21
C LEU A 58 -6.42 -12.99 10.74
N ASP A 59 -6.96 -11.86 10.29
CA ASP A 59 -7.13 -11.65 8.86
C ASP A 59 -5.76 -11.55 8.17
N SER A 60 -5.60 -12.29 7.08
CA SER A 60 -4.41 -12.28 6.24
C SER A 60 -4.73 -11.77 4.84
N PHE A 61 -3.95 -10.80 4.38
CA PHE A 61 -4.06 -10.19 3.06
C PHE A 61 -2.69 -9.90 2.48
N ILE A 62 -2.69 -9.61 1.19
CA ILE A 62 -1.51 -9.15 0.48
C ILE A 62 -1.53 -7.63 0.49
N PHE A 63 -0.44 -7.05 0.99
CA PHE A 63 -0.17 -5.63 0.95
C PHE A 63 1.17 -5.43 0.27
N TYR A 64 1.18 -4.68 -0.82
CA TYR A 64 2.41 -4.35 -1.53
C TYR A 64 3.23 -5.59 -1.92
N GLY A 65 2.57 -6.56 -2.55
CA GLY A 65 3.15 -7.83 -3.01
C GLY A 65 3.43 -8.85 -1.90
N LYS A 66 3.47 -8.42 -0.64
CA LYS A 66 3.80 -9.30 0.49
C LYS A 66 2.57 -9.66 1.30
N ARG A 67 2.55 -10.89 1.80
CA ARG A 67 1.48 -11.35 2.68
C ARG A 67 1.73 -10.87 4.09
N TYR A 68 0.67 -10.39 4.74
CA TYR A 68 0.66 -10.03 6.14
C TYR A 68 -0.54 -10.65 6.84
N THR A 69 -0.46 -10.76 8.17
CA THR A 69 -1.55 -11.14 9.05
C THR A 69 -1.71 -10.11 10.17
N ILE A 70 -2.95 -9.72 10.46
CA ILE A 70 -3.27 -8.79 11.55
C ILE A 70 -3.11 -9.49 12.90
N ASP A 71 -2.20 -9.00 13.74
CA ASP A 71 -2.01 -9.46 15.11
C ASP A 71 -2.29 -8.32 16.10
N GLN A 72 -3.28 -8.52 16.98
CA GLN A 72 -3.65 -7.55 18.02
C GLN A 72 -2.88 -7.78 19.33
N SER A 73 -2.16 -8.89 19.44
CA SER A 73 -1.48 -9.33 20.66
C SER A 73 0.01 -9.01 20.67
N LYS A 74 0.59 -8.72 19.51
CA LYS A 74 2.01 -8.38 19.36
C LYS A 74 2.25 -6.88 19.43
N LEU A 75 3.45 -6.56 19.92
CA LEU A 75 3.99 -5.21 19.94
C LEU A 75 4.80 -4.97 18.65
N PRO A 76 4.76 -3.76 18.08
CA PRO A 76 5.55 -3.41 16.91
C PRO A 76 7.02 -3.21 17.28
N GLU A 77 7.89 -3.41 16.29
CA GLU A 77 9.29 -2.99 16.28
C GLU A 77 9.54 -2.00 15.13
N ALA A 78 10.69 -1.31 15.15
CA ALA A 78 11.09 -0.45 14.05
C ALA A 78 11.20 -1.24 12.73
N GLY A 79 10.62 -0.72 11.66
CA GLY A 79 10.54 -1.38 10.35
C GLY A 79 9.26 -2.17 10.11
N ASP A 80 8.48 -2.49 11.14
CA ASP A 80 7.20 -3.19 10.99
C ASP A 80 6.14 -2.31 10.31
N TYR A 81 5.06 -2.94 9.85
CA TYR A 81 3.85 -2.24 9.42
C TYR A 81 2.75 -2.33 10.47
N ILE A 82 2.07 -1.22 10.71
CA ILE A 82 0.87 -1.15 11.53
C ILE A 82 -0.35 -0.84 10.67
N LEU A 83 -1.51 -1.28 11.13
CA LEU A 83 -2.81 -0.91 10.57
C LEU A 83 -3.58 -0.04 11.57
N ILE A 84 -3.91 1.19 11.18
CA ILE A 84 -4.69 2.11 12.01
C ILE A 84 -6.16 1.69 12.05
N VAL A 85 -6.65 1.16 13.15
CA VAL A 85 -8.04 0.65 13.27
C VAL A 85 -8.98 1.62 14.00
N LYS A 86 -8.44 2.53 14.82
CA LYS A 86 -9.21 3.50 15.61
C LYS A 86 -8.51 4.87 15.58
N PRO A 87 -8.52 5.58 14.43
CA PRO A 87 -7.80 6.83 14.30
C PRO A 87 -8.37 7.91 15.24
N ALA A 88 -7.50 8.50 16.04
CA ALA A 88 -7.70 9.67 16.88
C ALA A 88 -6.45 10.59 16.79
N PRO A 89 -6.10 11.06 15.56
CA PRO A 89 -4.90 11.84 15.31
C PRO A 89 -4.88 13.12 16.15
N ASP A 90 -3.70 13.47 16.66
CA ASP A 90 -3.48 14.77 17.26
C ASP A 90 -3.32 15.83 16.14
N PHE A 91 -3.18 17.11 16.50
CA PHE A 91 -3.29 18.22 15.56
C PHE A 91 -2.29 18.16 14.38
N LEU A 92 -1.11 17.59 14.60
CA LEU A 92 -0.05 17.50 13.59
C LEU A 92 -0.08 16.18 12.79
N ASP A 93 -0.87 15.20 13.22
CA ASP A 93 -0.90 13.90 12.58
C ASP A 93 -1.90 13.85 11.41
N HIS A 94 -1.58 13.05 10.40
CA HIS A 94 -2.33 13.00 9.14
C HIS A 94 -2.79 11.59 8.73
N TYR A 95 -2.83 10.65 9.68
CA TYR A 95 -3.34 9.30 9.43
C TYR A 95 -4.87 9.21 9.48
N SER A 96 -5.40 8.12 8.93
CA SER A 96 -6.83 7.87 8.84
C SER A 96 -7.17 6.39 9.04
N LEU A 97 -8.46 6.07 8.96
CA LEU A 97 -8.93 4.69 9.17
C LEU A 97 -8.29 3.73 8.15
N ASN A 98 -7.83 2.59 8.65
CA ASN A 98 -7.09 1.54 7.95
C ASN A 98 -5.93 2.10 7.11
N GLU A 99 -5.28 3.17 7.56
CA GLU A 99 -3.98 3.54 7.04
C GLU A 99 -2.96 2.45 7.43
N ILE A 100 -2.11 2.08 6.48
CA ILE A 100 -1.01 1.16 6.74
C ILE A 100 0.25 2.01 6.73
N GLU A 101 0.94 2.07 7.86
CA GLU A 101 2.13 2.90 8.03
C GLU A 101 3.31 2.05 8.50
N LYS A 102 4.52 2.44 8.08
CA LYS A 102 5.75 1.80 8.52
C LYS A 102 6.21 2.45 9.82
N VAL A 103 6.59 1.65 10.79
CA VAL A 103 7.10 2.10 12.08
C VAL A 103 8.54 2.57 11.90
N ASP A 104 8.82 3.80 12.32
CA ASP A 104 10.17 4.35 12.39
C ASP A 104 10.79 4.04 13.76
N ASN A 105 10.08 4.40 14.84
CA ASN A 105 10.50 4.12 16.21
C ASN A 105 9.30 3.82 17.14
N VAL A 106 9.58 3.17 18.27
CA VAL A 106 8.60 2.77 19.29
C VAL A 106 8.95 3.42 20.63
N GLU A 107 8.00 4.14 21.22
CA GLU A 107 8.16 4.83 22.50
C GLU A 107 7.01 4.48 23.44
N ASP A 108 7.30 3.73 24.50
CA ASP A 108 6.32 3.28 25.50
C ASP A 108 5.06 2.62 24.90
N GLY A 109 5.24 1.86 23.80
CA GLY A 109 4.16 1.19 23.07
C GLY A 109 3.39 2.09 22.11
N ASN A 110 3.63 3.41 22.10
CA ASN A 110 3.24 4.27 21.00
C ASN A 110 4.27 4.16 19.87
N VAL A 111 3.88 4.53 18.67
CA VAL A 111 4.73 4.43 17.49
C VAL A 111 4.83 5.78 16.79
N VAL A 112 6.05 6.11 16.38
CA VAL A 112 6.32 7.16 15.41
C VAL A 112 6.49 6.47 14.07
N THR A 113 5.75 6.92 13.06
CA THR A 113 5.83 6.34 11.72
C THR A 113 6.81 7.11 10.85
N THR A 114 7.22 6.52 9.72
CA THR A 114 8.11 7.17 8.74
C THR A 114 7.50 8.41 8.06
N ARG A 115 6.24 8.75 8.39
CA ARG A 115 5.54 9.97 7.96
C ARG A 115 5.42 11.00 9.08
N ASP A 116 6.23 10.86 10.14
CA ASP A 116 6.24 11.72 11.33
C ASP A 116 4.90 11.75 12.09
N ASN A 117 4.10 10.69 12.00
CA ASN A 117 2.85 10.59 12.76
C ASN A 117 3.09 9.92 14.12
N GLY A 118 2.54 10.49 15.19
CA GLY A 118 2.43 9.85 16.49
C GLY A 118 1.14 9.03 16.60
N VAL A 119 1.26 7.71 16.76
CA VAL A 119 0.10 6.81 16.85
C VAL A 119 0.09 6.10 18.20
N LYS A 120 -1.01 6.22 18.95
CA LYS A 120 -1.13 5.60 20.28
C LYS A 120 -1.39 4.09 20.15
N HIS A 121 -0.93 3.30 21.11
CA HIS A 121 -1.11 1.85 21.12
C HIS A 121 -2.56 1.38 20.91
N SER A 122 -3.54 2.15 21.42
CA SER A 122 -4.96 1.82 21.28
C SER A 122 -5.55 2.01 19.87
N GLU A 123 -4.81 2.68 18.99
CA GLU A 123 -5.29 3.14 17.68
C GLU A 123 -4.91 2.19 16.54
N TYR A 124 -3.88 1.36 16.75
CA TYR A 124 -3.32 0.49 15.72
C TYR A 124 -3.29 -0.98 16.14
N VAL A 125 -3.04 -1.84 15.16
CA VAL A 125 -2.73 -3.27 15.32
C VAL A 125 -1.53 -3.61 14.44
N LEU A 126 -0.77 -4.65 14.76
CA LEU A 126 0.44 -5.03 14.01
C LEU A 126 0.08 -5.83 12.75
N LEU A 127 0.80 -5.59 11.66
CA LEU A 127 0.83 -6.46 10.49
C LEU A 127 2.08 -7.33 10.54
N VAL A 128 1.90 -8.60 10.91
CA VAL A 128 2.99 -9.58 10.96
C VAL A 128 3.22 -10.15 9.56
N PRO A 129 4.46 -10.16 9.05
CA PRO A 129 4.76 -10.78 7.77
C PRO A 129 4.35 -12.27 7.71
N GLY A 130 3.82 -12.68 6.57
CA GLY A 130 3.41 -14.06 6.29
C GLY A 130 1.98 -14.39 6.76
N LYS A 131 1.66 -15.69 6.65
CA LYS A 131 0.37 -16.27 7.02
C LYS A 131 0.50 -16.97 8.38
N LEU A 132 -0.11 -16.40 9.41
CA LEU A 132 -0.11 -17.05 10.74
C LEU A 132 -1.04 -18.27 10.75
N GLU A 133 -0.77 -19.21 11.67
CA GLU A 133 -1.65 -20.35 11.90
C GLU A 133 -3.04 -19.88 12.33
N GLY A 134 -4.09 -20.49 11.79
CA GLY A 134 -5.47 -20.09 12.06
C GLY A 134 -5.90 -18.78 11.39
N SER A 135 -5.06 -18.19 10.52
CA SER A 135 -5.43 -16.97 9.80
C SER A 135 -6.57 -17.16 8.80
N HIS A 136 -7.34 -16.09 8.61
CA HIS A 136 -8.43 -16.00 7.65
C HIS A 136 -7.95 -15.23 6.42
N GLU A 137 -7.89 -15.91 5.27
CA GLU A 137 -7.55 -15.29 4.01
C GLU A 137 -8.65 -14.33 3.56
N ILE A 138 -8.32 -13.05 3.37
CA ILE A 138 -9.26 -12.01 2.97
C ILE A 138 -8.86 -11.29 1.68
N ALA A 139 -7.74 -11.69 1.04
CA ALA A 139 -7.28 -11.08 -0.22
C ALA A 139 -8.36 -11.14 -1.32
N TYR A 140 -9.18 -12.19 -1.28
CA TYR A 140 -10.28 -12.44 -2.19
C TYR A 140 -11.61 -12.59 -1.45
N PHE A 141 -12.70 -12.16 -2.08
CA PHE A 141 -14.05 -12.34 -1.53
C PHE A 141 -14.47 -13.82 -1.58
N ASP A 142 -14.28 -14.45 -2.73
CA ASP A 142 -14.44 -15.89 -2.95
C ASP A 142 -13.17 -16.46 -3.58
N ILE A 143 -12.42 -17.23 -2.79
CA ILE A 143 -11.17 -17.85 -3.20
C ILE A 143 -11.37 -18.91 -4.30
N ASN A 144 -12.57 -19.50 -4.42
CA ASN A 144 -12.84 -20.54 -5.41
C ASN A 144 -12.94 -19.99 -6.84
N LEU A 145 -13.11 -18.68 -6.98
CA LEU A 145 -13.13 -17.99 -8.27
C LEU A 145 -11.72 -17.59 -8.75
N VAL A 146 -10.68 -17.82 -7.94
CA VAL A 146 -9.29 -17.46 -8.25
C VAL A 146 -8.59 -18.66 -8.87
N SER A 147 -7.97 -18.45 -10.03
CA SER A 147 -7.21 -19.52 -10.71
C SER A 147 -5.96 -19.90 -9.91
N SER A 148 -5.49 -21.15 -10.05
CA SER A 148 -4.26 -21.60 -9.41
C SER A 148 -3.03 -20.84 -9.88
N MET A 149 -3.02 -20.36 -11.13
CA MET A 149 -1.94 -19.52 -11.67
C MET A 149 -1.92 -18.16 -10.96
N GLN A 150 -3.06 -17.51 -10.83
CA GLN A 150 -3.16 -16.23 -10.12
C GLN A 150 -2.77 -16.36 -8.64
N GLN A 151 -3.16 -17.45 -7.97
CA GLN A 151 -2.70 -17.72 -6.60
C GLN A 151 -1.19 -17.90 -6.53
N ALA A 152 -0.60 -18.62 -7.49
CA ALA A 152 0.84 -18.82 -7.54
C ALA A 152 1.60 -17.52 -7.80
N ASP A 153 1.10 -16.66 -8.69
CA ASP A 153 1.70 -15.35 -8.98
C ASP A 153 1.65 -14.43 -7.75
N ASP A 154 0.50 -14.39 -7.07
CA ASP A 154 0.32 -13.60 -5.86
C ASP A 154 1.19 -14.10 -4.68
N GLU A 155 1.40 -15.42 -4.56
CA GLU A 155 2.32 -16.00 -3.56
C GLU A 155 3.79 -15.85 -3.98
N ALA A 156 4.10 -15.85 -5.28
CA ALA A 156 5.45 -15.64 -5.79
C ALA A 156 5.94 -14.21 -5.51
N LEU A 157 5.04 -13.21 -5.50
CA LEU A 157 5.36 -11.85 -5.04
C LEU A 157 5.85 -11.81 -3.58
N ALA A 158 5.50 -12.80 -2.75
CA ALA A 158 5.93 -12.89 -1.35
C ALA A 158 7.34 -13.49 -1.16
N TYR A 159 7.91 -14.16 -2.19
CA TYR A 159 9.26 -14.76 -2.15
C TYR A 159 10.37 -13.83 -2.64
N LEU A 160 9.99 -12.68 -3.15
CA LEU A 160 10.91 -11.59 -3.36
C LEU A 160 11.29 -11.06 -1.97
N SER A 161 12.55 -11.27 -1.58
CA SER A 161 13.17 -10.74 -0.36
C SER A 161 12.89 -9.24 -0.19
N ASP A 162 13.18 -8.64 0.98
CA ASP A 162 13.15 -7.17 1.10
C ASP A 162 13.97 -6.45 0.01
N ASP A 163 14.93 -7.13 -0.61
CA ASP A 163 15.71 -6.64 -1.77
C ASP A 163 15.03 -6.80 -3.15
N ASP A 164 13.94 -7.56 -3.27
CA ASP A 164 13.41 -8.02 -4.56
C ASP A 164 11.93 -7.63 -4.83
N VAL A 165 11.18 -7.14 -3.83
CA VAL A 165 9.85 -6.47 -4.07
C VAL A 165 10.05 -5.03 -4.58
N GLU A 166 11.27 -4.70 -4.99
CA GLU A 166 11.65 -3.41 -5.52
C GLU A 166 11.15 -3.26 -6.97
N MET A 167 9.86 -2.91 -7.06
CA MET A 167 9.40 -1.72 -7.76
C MET A 167 10.17 -1.39 -9.05
N LYS A 168 9.83 -2.07 -10.16
CA LYS A 168 10.35 -1.66 -11.47
C LYS A 168 9.92 -0.21 -11.76
N PRO A 169 10.86 0.70 -12.06
CA PRO A 169 10.53 2.07 -12.45
C PRO A 169 9.74 2.05 -13.78
N ALA A 170 8.80 2.98 -13.95
CA ALA A 170 8.03 3.11 -15.19
C ALA A 170 8.27 4.47 -15.85
N VAL A 171 8.00 4.57 -17.16
CA VAL A 171 8.01 5.85 -17.85
C VAL A 171 6.92 6.76 -17.26
N GLY A 172 7.32 7.98 -16.92
CA GLY A 172 6.48 8.97 -16.26
C GLY A 172 6.58 9.01 -14.73
N ASP A 173 7.29 8.05 -14.10
CA ASP A 173 7.62 8.15 -12.68
C ASP A 173 8.48 9.40 -12.43
N ILE A 174 8.21 10.13 -11.35
CA ILE A 174 8.94 11.32 -10.92
C ILE A 174 9.73 10.99 -9.68
N TYR A 175 11.04 11.21 -9.72
CA TYR A 175 11.98 11.06 -8.61
C TYR A 175 12.54 12.43 -8.18
N LEU A 176 12.90 12.54 -6.91
CA LEU A 176 13.75 13.59 -6.34
C LEU A 176 15.17 13.04 -6.31
N ASP A 177 16.07 13.63 -7.07
CA ASP A 177 17.51 13.45 -6.86
C ASP A 177 17.91 14.25 -5.63
N ILE A 178 18.37 13.55 -4.59
CA ILE A 178 18.76 14.15 -3.31
C ILE A 178 20.06 14.94 -3.44
N GLN A 179 21.01 14.46 -4.24
CA GLN A 179 22.31 15.09 -4.41
C GLN A 179 22.20 16.45 -5.11
N SER A 180 21.34 16.51 -6.13
CA SER A 180 21.11 17.75 -6.89
C SER A 180 19.87 18.52 -6.43
N SER A 181 19.12 18.00 -5.46
CA SER A 181 17.82 18.54 -5.01
C SER A 181 16.85 18.82 -6.16
N THR A 182 16.89 17.98 -7.21
CA THR A 182 16.15 18.19 -8.45
C THR A 182 15.03 17.17 -8.61
N LYS A 183 13.81 17.65 -8.87
CA LYS A 183 12.68 16.78 -9.25
C LYS A 183 12.75 16.49 -10.73
N THR A 184 12.71 15.21 -11.11
CA THR A 184 12.83 14.81 -12.49
C THR A 184 11.99 13.59 -12.81
N MET A 185 11.54 13.48 -14.06
CA MET A 185 10.68 12.41 -14.54
C MET A 185 11.45 11.45 -15.43
N ILE A 186 11.17 10.16 -15.33
CA ILE A 186 11.63 9.15 -16.28
C ILE A 186 10.91 9.39 -17.61
N VAL A 187 11.67 9.70 -18.67
CA VAL A 187 11.12 9.96 -20.01
C VAL A 187 11.38 8.81 -20.98
N ALA A 188 12.32 7.93 -20.66
CA ALA A 188 12.56 6.69 -21.39
C ALA A 188 13.25 5.68 -20.48
N MET A 189 13.13 4.40 -20.82
CA MET A 189 13.83 3.32 -20.14
C MET A 189 14.26 2.23 -21.14
N THR A 190 15.33 1.53 -20.79
CA THR A 190 15.75 0.26 -21.41
C THR A 190 15.59 -0.86 -20.38
N GLU A 191 16.09 -2.06 -20.67
CA GLU A 191 16.06 -3.18 -19.72
C GLU A 191 16.82 -2.87 -18.41
N ASP A 192 17.88 -2.05 -18.48
CA ASP A 192 18.82 -1.85 -17.39
C ASP A 192 19.01 -0.37 -16.97
N GLU A 193 18.57 0.59 -17.80
CA GLU A 193 18.79 2.02 -17.58
C GLU A 193 17.49 2.82 -17.68
N VAL A 194 17.41 3.91 -16.91
CA VAL A 194 16.39 4.94 -17.09
C VAL A 194 17.03 6.25 -17.55
N MET A 195 16.28 7.01 -18.34
CA MET A 195 16.66 8.34 -18.77
C MET A 195 15.69 9.35 -18.20
N PHE A 196 16.22 10.33 -17.47
CA PHE A 196 15.45 11.42 -16.91
C PHE A 196 15.24 12.55 -17.92
N GLY A 197 14.20 13.36 -17.73
CA GLY A 197 13.83 14.47 -18.64
C GLY A 197 14.90 15.55 -18.80
N HIS A 198 15.89 15.59 -17.91
CA HIS A 198 17.04 16.49 -17.99
C HIS A 198 18.27 15.86 -18.68
N GLY A 199 18.12 14.66 -19.25
CA GLY A 199 19.13 13.99 -20.08
C GLY A 199 20.10 13.08 -19.33
N VAL A 200 20.03 13.02 -18.00
CA VAL A 200 20.84 12.10 -17.20
C VAL A 200 20.31 10.67 -17.33
N LYS A 201 21.23 9.74 -17.50
CA LYS A 201 20.97 8.30 -17.53
C LYS A 201 21.51 7.68 -16.26
N VAL A 202 20.73 6.82 -15.63
CA VAL A 202 21.14 6.06 -14.45
C VAL A 202 20.74 4.61 -14.61
N HIS A 203 21.53 3.72 -14.01
CA HIS A 203 21.16 2.31 -13.97
C HIS A 203 19.95 2.13 -13.05
N ILE A 204 19.03 1.22 -13.38
CA ILE A 204 17.78 1.00 -12.61
C ILE A 204 18.09 0.73 -11.13
N THR A 205 19.19 0.02 -10.84
CA THR A 205 19.59 -0.28 -9.46
C THR A 205 19.96 0.96 -8.65
N GLU A 206 20.32 2.07 -9.28
CA GLU A 206 20.62 3.30 -8.55
C GLU A 206 19.37 4.01 -8.05
N LEU A 207 18.21 3.76 -8.66
CA LEU A 207 16.93 4.27 -8.17
C LEU A 207 16.48 3.58 -6.86
N LYS A 208 17.13 2.48 -6.49
CA LYS A 208 16.92 1.77 -5.22
C LYS A 208 17.62 2.45 -4.05
N ASP A 209 18.62 3.28 -4.34
CA ASP A 209 19.39 3.99 -3.33
C ASP A 209 18.59 5.22 -2.87
N GLU A 210 17.86 5.07 -1.76
CA GLU A 210 17.03 6.13 -1.19
C GLU A 210 17.85 7.35 -0.74
N ASP A 211 19.17 7.22 -0.55
CA ASP A 211 20.07 8.35 -0.28
C ASP A 211 20.42 9.14 -1.56
N LYS A 212 20.10 8.59 -2.74
CA LYS A 212 20.28 9.24 -4.04
C LYS A 212 18.96 9.68 -4.66
N PHE A 213 17.94 8.82 -4.63
CA PHE A 213 16.68 9.07 -5.33
C PHE A 213 15.46 8.72 -4.48
N THR A 214 14.54 9.66 -4.33
CA THR A 214 13.24 9.44 -3.66
C THR A 214 12.10 9.51 -4.67
N LEU A 215 11.27 8.48 -4.77
CA LEU A 215 10.09 8.52 -5.64
C LEU A 215 9.05 9.53 -5.11
N ILE A 216 8.61 10.45 -5.97
CA ILE A 216 7.61 11.49 -5.67
C ILE A 216 6.24 11.15 -6.27
N TYR A 217 6.21 10.63 -7.49
CA TYR A 217 4.97 10.35 -8.21
C TYR A 217 5.16 9.17 -9.14
N ARG A 218 4.14 8.35 -9.28
CA ARG A 218 4.13 7.21 -10.19
C ARG A 218 3.14 7.44 -11.33
N SER A 219 3.64 7.25 -12.55
CA SER A 219 2.82 7.25 -13.75
C SER A 219 2.14 5.89 -13.93
N GLU A 220 0.88 5.90 -14.36
CA GLU A 220 0.19 4.68 -14.77
C GLU A 220 0.67 4.30 -16.17
N GLU A 221 1.32 3.15 -16.34
CA GLU A 221 1.39 2.51 -17.65
C GLU A 221 0.09 1.72 -17.86
N ASP A 222 -0.87 2.33 -18.56
CA ASP A 222 -1.91 1.59 -19.26
C ASP A 222 -1.30 1.02 -20.56
N LEU A 223 -0.99 -0.27 -20.57
CA LEU A 223 -0.85 -1.08 -21.79
C LEU A 223 -1.75 -2.31 -21.72
#